data_AF-A0A2E4WX43-F1
#
_entry.id   AF-A0A2E4WX43-F1
#
_cell.length_a   1.000
_cell.length_b   1.000
_cell.length_c   1.000
_cell.angle_alpha   90.00
_cell.angle_beta   90.00
_cell.angle_gamma   90.00
#
_symmetry.space_group_name_H-M   'P 1'
#
loop_
_entity.id
_entity.type
_entity.pdbx_description
1 polymer ?
#
loop_
_entity_poly.entity_id
_entity_poly.type
_entity_poly.pdbx_seq_one_letter_code
_entity_poly.pdbx_strand_id
1 'polypeptide(L)'
;MTIIDWINQVLVHKKSWDSFDESEQKTFSPYILNRFLSMDKEFIEVVNYFQRYSIGFLENREIYNFYCHLLPKGKRFNKYIKAKKEKKYKEWLIDIVRNHYEISKKDTIECLSLISKEDLILLLEKYGVEDKKIREVTK
;
A
#
# COMPACT_ATOMS: atom_id res chain seq x y z
N MET A 1 16.53 -15.25 -2.76
CA MET A 1 15.35 -15.39 -3.65
C MET A 1 14.65 -14.04 -3.86
N THR A 2 14.01 -13.81 -5.00
CA THR A 2 13.14 -12.65 -5.22
C THR A 2 11.71 -12.94 -4.75
N ILE A 3 10.87 -11.90 -4.66
CA ILE A 3 9.45 -12.08 -4.34
C ILE A 3 8.72 -12.96 -5.36
N ILE A 4 9.04 -12.83 -6.66
CA ILE A 4 8.41 -13.63 -7.70
C ILE A 4 8.79 -15.11 -7.55
N ASP A 5 10.03 -15.37 -7.12
CA ASP A 5 10.47 -16.74 -6.83
C ASP A 5 9.69 -17.34 -5.66
N TRP A 6 9.45 -16.57 -4.59
CA TRP A 6 8.64 -17.02 -3.45
C TRP A 6 7.18 -17.30 -3.84
N ILE A 7 6.58 -16.47 -4.68
CA ILE A 7 5.24 -16.72 -5.24
C ILE A 7 5.23 -18.02 -6.06
N ASN A 8 6.26 -18.25 -6.88
CA ASN A 8 6.39 -19.50 -7.64
C ASN A 8 6.63 -20.71 -6.74
N GLN A 9 7.33 -20.56 -5.60
CA GLN A 9 7.42 -21.65 -4.63
C GLN A 9 6.05 -21.97 -4.04
N VAL A 10 5.26 -20.97 -3.67
CA VAL A 10 3.92 -21.20 -3.10
C VAL A 10 2.95 -21.81 -4.12
N LEU A 11 2.99 -21.35 -5.38
CA LEU A 11 1.98 -21.69 -6.39
C LEU A 11 2.39 -22.81 -7.34
N VAL A 12 3.69 -23.04 -7.59
CA VAL A 12 4.16 -23.95 -8.64
C VAL A 12 5.04 -25.06 -8.05
N HIS A 13 6.15 -24.69 -7.41
CA HIS A 13 7.17 -25.67 -7.04
C HIS A 13 6.86 -26.39 -5.73
N LYS A 14 6.35 -25.66 -4.73
CA LYS A 14 5.97 -26.14 -3.39
C LYS A 14 7.06 -26.99 -2.74
N LYS A 15 8.32 -26.57 -2.86
CA LYS A 15 9.44 -27.25 -2.20
C LYS A 15 9.31 -27.18 -0.68
N SER A 16 9.88 -28.13 0.04
CA SER A 16 9.95 -28.06 1.52
C SER A 16 10.70 -26.81 1.97
N TRP A 17 10.25 -26.16 3.04
CA TRP A 17 10.94 -25.01 3.64
C TRP A 17 12.41 -25.31 3.94
N ASP A 18 12.68 -26.52 4.42
CA ASP A 18 14.01 -26.94 4.86
C ASP A 18 14.98 -27.16 3.69
N SER A 19 14.50 -27.02 2.44
CA SER A 19 15.34 -27.06 1.22
C SER A 19 15.93 -25.71 0.82
N PHE A 20 15.46 -24.61 1.44
CA PHE A 20 15.99 -23.27 1.20
C PHE A 20 17.13 -22.98 2.16
N ASP A 21 18.17 -22.29 1.70
CA ASP A 21 19.26 -21.87 2.57
C ASP A 21 18.82 -20.73 3.52
N GLU A 22 19.58 -20.49 4.58
CA GLU A 22 19.25 -19.46 5.58
C GLU A 22 19.18 -18.05 4.96
N SER A 23 20.01 -17.78 3.94
CA SER A 23 20.03 -16.49 3.25
C SER A 23 18.76 -16.27 2.43
N GLU A 24 18.26 -17.32 1.78
CA GLU A 24 17.00 -17.33 1.05
C GLU A 24 15.84 -17.16 2.01
N GLN A 25 15.79 -17.93 3.09
CA GLN A 25 14.74 -17.85 4.11
C GLN A 25 14.61 -16.43 4.68
N LYS A 26 15.72 -15.70 4.87
CA LYS A 26 15.71 -14.29 5.31
C LYS A 26 15.08 -13.33 4.30
N THR A 27 15.02 -13.68 3.02
CA THR A 27 14.33 -12.88 2.00
C THR A 27 12.82 -13.08 1.98
N PHE A 28 12.30 -14.08 2.71
CA PHE A 28 10.87 -14.32 2.81
C PHE A 28 10.19 -13.21 3.61
N SER A 29 9.15 -12.61 3.03
CA SER A 29 8.37 -11.57 3.69
C SER A 29 6.88 -11.96 3.65
N PRO A 30 6.27 -12.32 4.80
CA PRO A 30 4.84 -12.60 4.89
C PRO A 30 4.00 -11.45 4.34
N TYR A 31 4.37 -10.21 4.68
CA TYR A 31 3.69 -9.01 4.21
C TYR A 31 3.67 -8.92 2.68
N ILE A 32 4.84 -9.06 2.03
CA ILE A 32 4.91 -8.96 0.57
C ILE A 32 4.21 -10.15 -0.08
N LEU A 33 4.35 -11.37 0.45
CA LEU A 33 3.66 -12.54 -0.08
C LEU A 33 2.13 -12.35 -0.06
N ASN A 34 1.56 -11.97 1.08
CA ASN A 34 0.12 -11.69 1.22
C ASN A 34 -0.34 -10.62 0.23
N ARG A 35 0.44 -9.54 0.09
CA ARG A 35 0.13 -8.43 -0.83
C ARG A 35 0.07 -8.86 -2.29
N PHE A 36 0.89 -9.82 -2.71
CA PHE A 36 0.87 -10.34 -4.08
C PHE A 36 -0.19 -11.43 -4.28
N LEU A 37 -0.41 -12.29 -3.29
CA LEU A 37 -1.46 -13.31 -3.35
C LEU A 37 -2.86 -12.67 -3.38
N SER A 38 -3.09 -11.60 -2.62
CA SER A 38 -4.37 -10.87 -2.61
C SER A 38 -4.69 -10.11 -3.89
N MET A 39 -3.80 -10.08 -4.88
CA MET A 39 -4.12 -9.55 -6.21
C MET A 39 -4.95 -10.56 -7.03
N ASP A 40 -4.98 -11.83 -6.64
CA ASP A 40 -5.83 -12.84 -7.25
C ASP A 40 -7.19 -12.90 -6.54
N LYS A 41 -8.27 -12.68 -7.29
CA LYS A 41 -9.64 -12.67 -6.77
C LYS A 41 -10.01 -13.98 -6.07
N GLU A 42 -9.47 -15.11 -6.50
CA GLU A 42 -9.74 -16.41 -5.90
C GLU A 42 -9.06 -16.57 -4.53
N PHE A 43 -8.02 -15.78 -4.26
CA PHE A 43 -7.23 -15.87 -3.02
C PHE A 43 -7.56 -14.75 -2.02
N ILE A 44 -8.24 -13.67 -2.42
CA ILE A 44 -8.49 -12.49 -1.58
C ILE A 44 -9.06 -12.86 -0.21
N GLU A 45 -10.14 -13.63 -0.16
CA GLU A 45 -10.83 -13.94 1.09
C GLU A 45 -9.95 -14.72 2.06
N VAL A 46 -9.26 -15.75 1.54
CA VAL A 46 -8.42 -16.62 2.37
C VAL A 46 -7.16 -15.90 2.85
N VAL A 47 -6.54 -15.08 1.99
CA VAL A 47 -5.39 -14.25 2.35
C VAL A 47 -5.81 -13.21 3.40
N ASN A 48 -6.96 -12.55 3.21
CA ASN A 48 -7.48 -11.55 4.15
C ASN A 48 -7.76 -12.17 5.53
N TYR A 49 -8.37 -13.35 5.55
CA TYR A 49 -8.60 -14.07 6.80
C TYR A 49 -7.29 -14.45 7.49
N PHE A 50 -6.37 -15.07 6.76
CA PHE A 50 -5.10 -15.58 7.31
C PHE A 50 -4.10 -14.47 7.67
N GLN A 51 -4.20 -13.30 7.04
CA GLN A 51 -3.24 -12.20 7.22
C GLN A 51 -3.04 -11.84 8.70
N ARG A 52 -4.11 -11.88 9.50
CA ARG A 52 -4.11 -11.57 10.94
C ARG A 52 -3.19 -12.49 11.76
N TYR A 53 -2.90 -13.70 11.27
CA TYR A 53 -2.01 -14.67 11.91
C TYR A 53 -0.62 -14.66 11.26
N SER A 54 -0.55 -14.37 9.96
CA SER A 54 0.73 -14.37 9.23
C SER A 54 1.64 -13.17 9.52
N ILE A 55 1.13 -12.09 10.11
CA ILE A 55 1.92 -10.89 10.41
C ILE A 55 2.14 -10.82 11.92
N GLY A 56 3.34 -11.18 12.36
CA GLY A 56 3.80 -11.01 13.75
C GLY A 56 3.37 -12.09 14.74
N PHE A 57 2.65 -13.13 14.31
CA PHE A 57 2.28 -14.25 15.19
C PHE A 57 2.94 -15.57 14.77
N LEU A 58 2.78 -15.98 13.51
CA LEU A 58 3.35 -17.22 12.99
C LEU A 58 4.78 -17.04 12.47
N GLU A 59 5.56 -18.10 12.55
CA GLU A 59 6.89 -18.17 11.95
C GLU A 59 6.81 -18.23 10.41
N ASN A 60 7.82 -17.71 9.73
CA ASN A 60 7.88 -17.67 8.26
C ASN A 60 7.67 -19.06 7.61
N ARG A 61 8.23 -20.11 8.25
CA ARG A 61 8.08 -21.50 7.84
C ARG A 61 6.62 -21.95 7.86
N GLU A 62 5.88 -21.61 8.90
CA GLU A 62 4.48 -21.99 9.08
C GLU A 62 3.59 -21.30 8.05
N ILE A 63 3.84 -20.01 7.81
CA ILE A 63 3.15 -19.19 6.82
C ILE A 63 3.36 -19.75 5.41
N TYR A 64 4.61 -20.04 5.06
CA TYR A 64 4.95 -20.64 3.77
C TYR A 64 4.25 -22.00 3.60
N ASN A 65 4.36 -22.88 4.61
CA ASN A 65 3.75 -24.20 4.56
C ASN A 65 2.23 -24.11 4.45
N PHE A 66 1.57 -23.22 5.20
CA PHE A 66 0.13 -23.02 5.12
C PHE A 66 -0.30 -22.69 3.69
N TYR A 67 0.33 -21.70 3.05
CA TYR A 67 0.00 -21.36 1.66
C TYR A 67 0.33 -22.47 0.66
N CYS A 68 1.43 -23.21 0.87
CA CYS A 68 1.79 -24.35 0.03
C CYS A 68 0.74 -25.48 0.10
N HIS A 69 0.13 -25.74 1.25
CA HIS A 69 -0.89 -26.77 1.40
C HIS A 69 -2.28 -26.31 0.93
N LEU A 70 -2.62 -25.05 1.19
CA LEU A 70 -3.95 -24.52 0.96
C LEU A 70 -4.19 -24.13 -0.51
N LEU A 71 -3.23 -23.45 -1.14
CA LEU A 71 -3.44 -22.88 -2.47
C LEU A 71 -3.24 -23.95 -3.55
N PRO A 72 -4.12 -24.03 -4.57
CA PRO A 72 -3.97 -24.99 -5.65
C PRO A 72 -2.70 -24.73 -6.46
N LYS A 73 -2.08 -25.80 -6.95
CA LYS A 73 -0.89 -25.71 -7.79
C LYS A 73 -1.26 -25.16 -9.17
N GLY A 74 -0.61 -24.08 -9.60
CA GLY A 74 -0.82 -23.47 -10.91
C GLY A 74 -0.09 -22.14 -11.05
N LYS A 75 0.52 -21.90 -12.21
CA LYS A 75 1.17 -20.62 -12.50
C LYS A 75 0.11 -19.54 -12.69
N ARG A 76 0.21 -18.46 -11.93
CA ARG A 76 -0.74 -17.33 -11.97
C ARG A 76 -0.01 -16.02 -12.22
N PHE A 77 -0.66 -15.13 -12.98
CA PHE A 77 -0.15 -13.78 -13.22
C PHE A 77 -0.92 -12.78 -12.37
N ASN A 78 -0.43 -12.58 -11.15
CA ASN A 78 -1.02 -11.66 -10.19
C ASN A 78 -0.52 -10.24 -10.48
N LYS A 79 -1.16 -9.57 -11.46
CA LYS A 79 -0.78 -8.20 -11.84
C LYS A 79 -0.93 -7.27 -10.64
N TYR A 80 0.18 -6.69 -10.21
CA TYR A 80 0.19 -5.76 -9.09
C TYR A 80 -0.59 -4.47 -9.42
N ILE A 81 -1.66 -4.20 -8.69
CA ILE A 81 -2.52 -3.03 -8.87
C ILE A 81 -2.00 -1.90 -7.98
N LYS A 82 -1.64 -0.77 -8.60
CA LYS A 82 -1.28 0.48 -7.90
C LYS A 82 -2.44 1.46 -7.98
N ALA A 83 -2.66 2.22 -6.91
CA ALA A 83 -3.58 3.36 -6.95
C ALA A 83 -3.12 4.36 -8.01
N LYS A 84 -4.07 4.97 -8.73
CA LYS A 84 -3.78 6.10 -9.62
C LYS A 84 -3.23 7.25 -8.78
N LYS A 85 -2.11 7.85 -9.22
CA LYS A 85 -1.47 8.99 -8.53
C LYS A 85 -2.07 10.35 -8.92
N GLU A 86 -3.35 10.39 -9.28
CA GLU A 86 -4.01 11.67 -9.59
C GLU A 86 -4.26 12.43 -8.28
N LYS A 87 -3.31 13.32 -7.94
CA LYS A 87 -3.45 14.21 -6.80
C LYS A 87 -4.34 15.38 -7.20
N LYS A 88 -5.55 15.46 -6.63
CA LYS A 88 -6.50 16.57 -6.87
C LYS A 88 -5.91 17.94 -6.50
N TYR A 89 -5.08 17.97 -5.45
CA TYR A 89 -4.41 19.18 -4.96
C TYR A 89 -2.92 18.93 -4.76
N LYS A 90 -2.13 20.00 -4.76
CA LYS A 90 -0.69 19.95 -4.49
C LYS A 90 -0.42 19.57 -3.03
N GLU A 91 0.63 18.79 -2.77
CA GLU A 91 0.96 18.34 -1.40
C GLU A 91 1.23 19.49 -0.45
N TRP A 92 2.00 20.51 -0.89
CA TRP A 92 2.29 21.67 -0.04
C TRP A 92 1.03 22.42 0.37
N LEU A 93 0.01 22.49 -0.50
CA LEU A 93 -1.26 23.13 -0.22
C LEU A 93 -2.04 22.33 0.83
N ILE A 94 -2.10 21.01 0.64
CA ILE A 94 -2.71 20.09 1.62
C ILE A 94 -2.00 20.24 2.97
N ASP A 95 -0.68 20.28 3.01
CA ASP A 95 0.05 20.37 4.28
C ASP A 95 -0.21 21.68 5.02
N ILE A 96 -0.30 22.83 4.33
CA ILE A 96 -0.65 24.12 4.96
C ILE A 96 -2.05 24.07 5.55
N VAL A 97 -3.06 23.70 4.75
CA VAL A 97 -4.46 23.69 5.19
C VAL A 97 -4.68 22.65 6.30
N ARG A 98 -4.08 21.47 6.16
CA ARG A 98 -4.10 20.42 7.19
C ARG A 98 -3.56 20.93 8.52
N ASN A 99 -2.40 21.58 8.50
CA ASN A 99 -1.77 22.07 9.71
C ASN A 99 -2.50 23.29 10.30
N HIS A 100 -3.14 24.11 9.46
CA HIS A 100 -3.92 25.26 9.92
C HIS A 100 -5.18 24.85 10.69
N TYR A 101 -5.93 23.90 10.15
CA TYR A 101 -7.19 23.42 10.74
C TYR A 101 -7.01 22.21 11.66
N GLU A 102 -5.80 21.66 11.76
CA GLU A 102 -5.47 20.46 12.54
C GLU A 102 -6.34 19.23 12.18
N ILE A 103 -6.73 19.12 10.91
CA ILE A 103 -7.61 18.06 10.39
C ILE A 103 -6.84 16.96 9.68
N SER A 104 -7.51 15.85 9.36
CA SER A 104 -6.88 14.76 8.60
C SER A 104 -6.62 15.15 7.14
N LYS A 105 -5.72 14.43 6.45
CA LYS A 105 -5.51 14.63 5.00
C LYS A 105 -6.78 14.43 4.18
N LYS A 106 -7.66 13.53 4.61
CA LYS A 106 -8.94 13.26 3.95
C LYS A 106 -9.84 14.49 4.06
N ASP A 107 -10.02 15.00 5.28
CA ASP A 107 -10.89 16.14 5.55
C ASP A 107 -10.30 17.43 4.93
N THR A 108 -8.97 17.51 4.81
CA THR A 108 -8.31 18.62 4.12
C THR A 108 -8.70 18.68 2.64
N ILE A 109 -8.76 17.54 1.95
CA ILE A 109 -9.15 17.48 0.53
C ILE A 109 -10.62 17.90 0.36
N GLU A 110 -11.47 17.54 1.31
CA GLU A 110 -12.88 17.95 1.34
C GLU A 110 -13.02 19.45 1.64
N CYS A 111 -12.31 19.95 2.65
CA CYS A 111 -12.23 21.37 3.00
C CYS A 111 -11.76 22.21 1.80
N LEU A 112 -10.68 21.79 1.11
CA LEU A 112 -10.17 22.45 -0.10
C LEU A 112 -11.17 22.47 -1.26
N SER A 113 -12.20 21.61 -1.23
CA SER A 113 -13.27 21.63 -2.23
C SER A 113 -14.46 22.53 -1.85
N LEU A 114 -14.51 22.98 -0.60
CA LEU A 114 -15.60 23.80 -0.04
C LEU A 114 -15.16 25.23 0.28
N ILE A 115 -13.88 25.45 0.59
CA ILE A 115 -13.32 26.77 0.92
C ILE A 115 -13.46 27.73 -0.27
N SER A 116 -13.83 28.97 0.01
CA SER A 116 -13.88 30.02 -1.02
C SER A 116 -12.47 30.35 -1.53
N LYS A 117 -12.38 30.90 -2.74
CA LYS A 117 -11.08 31.31 -3.30
C LYS A 117 -10.47 32.44 -2.47
N GLU A 118 -11.32 33.34 -1.99
CA GLU A 118 -10.95 34.50 -1.19
C GLU A 118 -10.37 34.08 0.16
N ASP A 119 -11.04 33.17 0.88
CA ASP A 119 -10.56 32.65 2.15
C ASP A 119 -9.26 31.85 1.99
N LEU A 120 -9.15 31.09 0.88
CA LEU A 120 -7.94 30.35 0.58
C LEU A 120 -6.75 31.29 0.32
N ILE A 121 -6.95 32.39 -0.40
CA ILE A 121 -5.90 33.39 -0.64
C ILE A 121 -5.43 33.99 0.68
N LEU A 122 -6.36 34.47 1.52
CA LEU A 122 -6.05 35.07 2.83
C LEU A 122 -5.29 34.09 3.73
N LEU A 123 -5.70 32.81 3.71
CA LEU A 123 -5.00 31.76 4.44
C LEU A 123 -3.57 31.59 3.93
N LEU A 124 -3.36 31.50 2.61
CA LEU A 124 -2.03 31.28 2.04
C LEU A 124 -1.10 32.48 2.26
N GLU A 125 -1.62 33.70 2.18
CA GLU A 125 -0.89 34.94 2.50
C GLU A 125 -0.46 34.97 3.98
N LYS A 126 -1.32 34.53 4.90
CA LYS A 126 -0.99 34.41 6.34
C LYS A 126 0.21 33.49 6.60
N TYR A 127 0.39 32.46 5.77
CA TYR A 127 1.54 31.54 5.84
C TYR A 127 2.74 31.98 4.98
N GLY A 128 2.71 33.18 4.39
CA GLY A 128 3.82 33.74 3.62
C GLY A 128 4.06 33.04 2.28
N VAL A 129 3.02 32.46 1.67
CA VAL A 129 3.14 31.80 0.36
C VAL A 129 3.29 32.85 -0.73
N GLU A 130 4.25 32.67 -1.64
CA GLU A 130 4.47 33.57 -2.78
C GLU A 130 3.22 33.71 -3.67
N ASP A 131 2.88 34.94 -4.08
CA ASP A 131 1.75 35.25 -4.97
C ASP A 131 1.67 34.36 -6.21
N LYS A 132 2.84 34.00 -6.78
CA LYS A 132 2.92 33.12 -7.94
C LYS A 132 2.32 31.74 -7.67
N LYS A 133 2.57 31.17 -6.48
CA LYS A 133 2.04 29.87 -6.04
C LYS A 133 0.57 29.97 -5.69
N ILE A 134 0.14 31.08 -5.07
CA ILE A 134 -1.28 31.33 -4.77
C ILE A 134 -2.09 31.35 -6.07
N ARG A 135 -1.67 32.16 -7.05
CA ARG A 135 -2.30 32.25 -8.37
C ARG A 135 -2.33 30.92 -9.12
N GLU A 136 -1.41 30.01 -8.83
CA GLU A 136 -1.37 28.70 -9.46
C GLU A 136 -2.49 27.78 -8.97
N VAL A 137 -2.91 27.93 -7.70
CA VAL A 137 -3.93 27.06 -7.07
C VAL A 137 -5.32 27.69 -6.99
N THR A 138 -5.45 29.00 -7.25
CA THR A 138 -6.72 29.74 -7.19
C THR A 138 -7.26 30.24 -8.53
N LYS A 139 -6.54 29.99 -9.64
CA LYS A 139 -7.08 30.14 -11.00
C LYS A 139 -8.26 29.19 -11.20
#